data_AF-A0A1E5LA68-F1
#
_entry.id   AF-A0A1E5LA68-F1
#
_cell.length_a   1.000
_cell.length_b   1.000
_cell.length_c   1.000
_cell.angle_alpha   90.00
_cell.angle_beta   90.00
_cell.angle_gamma   90.00
#
_symmetry.space_group_name_H-M   'P 1'
#
loop_
_entity.id
_entity.type
_entity.pdbx_description
1 polymer ?
#
loop_
_entity_poly.entity_id
_entity_poly.type
_entity_poly.pdbx_seq_one_letter_code
_entity_poly.pdbx_strand_id
1 'polypeptide(L)'
;MYYHGIKAEYLHVHYPIINPIRTEQRKSPTQLRDGLNLKRRFGFEPVHLLECSEDYPRGHCLRSCSTFGDTIFVFDTIELPILILSSHERGVSHLDLRKARYCYITSVDAARHVRAWLPNLPIKIDLLLERNTIEKT
;
A
#
# COMPACT_ATOMS: atom_id res chain seq x y z
N MET A 1 0.42 -6.41 -12.17
CA MET A 1 -0.42 -5.64 -11.22
C MET A 1 0.41 -5.33 -9.99
N TYR A 2 0.17 -4.19 -9.38
CA TYR A 2 0.90 -3.69 -8.21
C TYR A 2 -0.04 -3.49 -7.03
N TYR A 3 0.44 -3.75 -5.82
CA TYR A 3 -0.34 -3.78 -4.59
C TYR A 3 0.31 -2.90 -3.53
N HIS A 4 -0.48 -2.03 -2.89
CA HIS A 4 -0.01 -1.16 -1.81
C HIS A 4 -0.97 -1.25 -0.62
N GLY A 5 -0.44 -1.62 0.54
CA GLY A 5 -1.19 -1.71 1.81
C GLY A 5 -1.06 -0.43 2.63
N ILE A 6 -2.19 0.06 3.15
CA ILE A 6 -2.27 1.23 4.01
C ILE A 6 -3.46 1.10 4.97
N LYS A 7 -3.41 1.73 6.13
CA LYS A 7 -4.61 1.89 6.97
C LYS A 7 -5.54 2.94 6.36
N ALA A 8 -6.81 2.60 6.19
CA ALA A 8 -7.82 3.49 5.60
C ALA A 8 -7.95 4.81 6.36
N GLU A 9 -7.77 4.77 7.68
CA GLU A 9 -7.79 5.95 8.53
C GLU A 9 -6.77 6.99 8.09
N TYR A 10 -5.65 6.61 7.45
CA TYR A 10 -4.63 7.55 6.99
C TYR A 10 -4.92 8.17 5.62
N LEU A 11 -6.02 7.80 4.95
CA LEU A 11 -6.39 8.40 3.68
C LEU A 11 -6.57 9.92 3.77
N HIS A 12 -7.11 10.45 4.86
CA HIS A 12 -7.26 11.91 5.01
C HIS A 12 -5.91 12.67 5.05
N VAL A 13 -4.83 12.00 5.45
CA VAL A 13 -3.47 12.60 5.49
C VAL A 13 -2.80 12.54 4.13
N HIS A 14 -3.04 11.45 3.41
CA HIS A 14 -2.31 11.12 2.19
C HIS A 14 -3.05 11.40 0.91
N TYR A 15 -4.37 11.54 0.95
CA TYR A 15 -5.14 11.71 -0.27
C TYR A 15 -4.83 13.07 -0.94
N PRO A 16 -4.72 13.13 -2.28
CA PRO A 16 -4.80 12.02 -3.23
C PRO A 16 -3.46 11.29 -3.50
N ILE A 17 -2.34 11.89 -3.06
CA ILE A 17 -0.99 11.43 -3.38
C ILE A 17 -0.26 10.98 -2.11
N ILE A 18 0.02 9.68 -2.01
CA ILE A 18 0.91 9.16 -0.98
C ILE A 18 2.32 9.62 -1.31
N ASN A 19 2.91 10.38 -0.38
CA ASN A 19 4.32 10.78 -0.42
C ASN A 19 4.96 10.47 0.95
N PRO A 20 6.04 9.68 0.99
CA PRO A 20 6.68 9.21 2.22
C PRO A 20 7.36 10.33 3.02
N ILE A 21 7.65 11.48 2.41
CA ILE A 21 8.17 12.69 3.10
C ILE A 21 7.17 13.16 4.18
N ARG A 22 5.86 12.94 3.98
CA ARG A 22 4.81 13.42 4.90
C ARG A 22 4.57 12.54 6.13
N THR A 23 5.33 11.46 6.34
CA THR A 23 5.08 10.46 7.42
C THR A 23 6.18 10.31 8.46
N GLU A 24 7.22 11.14 8.43
CA GLU A 24 8.40 10.98 9.29
C GLU A 24 8.06 10.92 10.80
N GLN A 25 6.98 11.54 11.24
CA GLN A 25 6.56 11.59 12.64
C GLN A 25 6.01 10.26 13.20
N ARG A 26 5.74 9.25 12.36
CA ARG A 26 5.07 7.99 12.79
C ARG A 26 5.90 6.72 12.54
N LYS A 27 7.18 6.85 12.17
CA LYS A 27 8.03 5.71 11.80
C LYS A 27 8.74 5.14 13.03
N SER A 28 8.79 3.81 13.13
CA SER A 28 9.63 3.13 14.11
C SER A 28 11.11 3.41 13.85
N PRO A 29 12.01 3.22 14.84
CA PRO A 29 13.45 3.41 14.64
C PRO A 29 14.02 2.59 13.47
N THR A 30 13.50 1.38 13.25
CA THR A 30 13.89 0.53 12.11
C THR A 30 13.43 1.13 10.78
N GLN A 31 12.16 1.59 10.70
CA GLN A 31 11.63 2.24 9.50
C GLN A 31 12.38 3.54 9.18
N LEU A 32 12.78 4.30 10.21
CA LEU A 32 13.60 5.50 10.03
C LEU A 32 14.98 5.15 9.46
N ARG A 33 15.63 4.11 9.98
CA ARG A 33 16.95 3.67 9.49
C ARG A 33 16.88 3.17 8.06
N ASP A 34 15.87 2.39 7.71
CA ASP A 34 15.66 1.92 6.34
C ASP A 34 15.35 3.08 5.40
N GLY A 35 14.47 4.01 5.81
CA GLY A 35 14.17 5.22 5.07
C GLY A 35 15.43 6.08 4.83
N LEU A 36 16.30 6.23 5.84
CA LEU A 36 17.59 6.92 5.69
C LEU A 36 18.54 6.20 4.73
N ASN A 37 18.61 4.88 4.78
CA ASN A 37 19.42 4.08 3.85
C ASN A 37 18.92 4.22 2.40
N LEU A 38 17.60 4.20 2.20
CA LEU A 38 16.98 4.38 0.88
C LEU A 38 17.21 5.80 0.35
N LYS A 39 17.04 6.84 1.19
CA LYS A 39 17.37 8.22 0.83
C LYS A 39 18.83 8.38 0.44
N ARG A 40 19.77 7.77 1.17
CA ARG A 40 21.20 7.79 0.83
C ARG A 40 21.50 7.09 -0.49
N ARG A 41 20.81 5.97 -0.77
CA ARG A 41 21.07 5.15 -1.97
C ARG A 41 20.40 5.70 -3.23
N PHE A 42 19.19 6.27 -3.11
CA PHE A 42 18.33 6.61 -4.24
C PHE A 42 17.92 8.08 -4.28
N GLY A 43 18.32 8.90 -3.29
CA GLY A 43 17.97 10.32 -3.20
C GLY A 43 16.60 10.60 -2.55
N PHE A 44 15.75 9.57 -2.38
CA PHE A 44 14.46 9.68 -1.70
C PHE A 44 14.04 8.36 -1.05
N GLU A 45 13.06 8.43 -0.16
CA GLU A 45 12.39 7.23 0.38
C GLU A 45 11.21 6.88 -0.55
N PRO A 46 11.10 5.67 -1.10
CA PRO A 46 10.03 5.31 -2.01
C PRO A 46 8.72 4.96 -1.28
N VAL A 47 7.60 5.08 -1.98
CA VAL A 47 6.36 4.33 -1.68
C VAL A 47 6.55 2.91 -2.19
N HIS A 48 6.38 1.94 -1.31
CA HIS A 48 6.61 0.53 -1.59
C HIS A 48 5.34 -0.13 -2.16
N LEU A 49 5.50 -0.87 -3.25
CA LEU A 49 4.45 -1.70 -3.86
C LEU A 49 4.97 -3.11 -4.12
N LEU A 50 4.09 -4.10 -3.93
CA LEU A 50 4.36 -5.48 -4.34
C LEU A 50 3.87 -5.69 -5.78
N GLU A 51 4.74 -6.22 -6.64
CA GLU A 51 4.40 -6.65 -7.98
C GLU A 51 3.97 -8.12 -7.97
N CYS A 52 2.81 -8.40 -8.55
CA CYS A 52 2.37 -9.78 -8.76
C CYS A 52 3.03 -10.36 -10.00
N SER A 53 3.62 -11.54 -9.83
CA SER A 53 4.28 -12.35 -10.85
C SER A 53 3.90 -13.83 -10.68
N GLU A 54 4.41 -14.70 -11.54
CA GLU A 54 4.16 -16.15 -11.47
C GLU A 54 4.71 -16.78 -10.18
N ASP A 55 5.91 -16.34 -9.78
CA ASP A 55 6.60 -16.75 -8.55
C ASP A 55 6.15 -16.00 -7.29
N TYR A 56 5.37 -14.92 -7.44
CA TYR A 56 4.78 -14.17 -6.34
C TYR A 56 3.33 -13.78 -6.66
N PRO A 57 2.40 -14.74 -6.54
CA PRO A 57 1.04 -14.55 -7.01
C PRO A 57 0.24 -13.63 -6.07
N ARG A 58 -0.87 -13.10 -6.58
CA ARG A 58 -1.79 -12.17 -5.89
C ARG A 58 -2.02 -12.50 -4.41
N GLY A 59 -2.26 -13.77 -4.08
CA GLY A 59 -2.52 -14.19 -2.69
C GLY A 59 -1.37 -13.86 -1.73
N HIS A 60 -0.12 -13.94 -2.18
CA HIS A 60 1.05 -13.51 -1.40
C HIS A 60 1.09 -11.98 -1.26
N CYS A 61 0.86 -11.24 -2.34
CA CYS A 61 0.79 -9.77 -2.28
C CYS A 61 -0.25 -9.32 -1.25
N LEU A 62 -1.45 -9.92 -1.24
CA LEU A 62 -2.52 -9.53 -0.32
C LEU A 62 -2.18 -9.83 1.13
N ARG A 63 -1.66 -11.02 1.43
CA ARG A 63 -1.22 -11.36 2.79
C ARG A 63 -0.10 -10.44 3.26
N SER A 64 0.91 -10.20 2.43
CA SER A 64 2.02 -9.32 2.78
C SER A 64 1.58 -7.87 2.94
N CYS A 65 0.71 -7.34 2.07
CA CYS A 65 0.19 -5.97 2.21
C CYS A 65 -0.71 -5.80 3.45
N SER A 66 -1.44 -6.84 3.86
CA SER A 66 -2.34 -6.78 5.03
C SER A 66 -1.63 -6.59 6.37
N THR A 67 -0.31 -6.80 6.44
CA THR A 67 0.47 -6.51 7.66
C THR A 67 0.67 -5.00 7.87
N PHE A 68 0.49 -4.19 6.82
CA PHE A 68 0.68 -2.74 6.83
C PHE A 68 -0.62 -1.96 7.01
N GLY A 69 -1.78 -2.58 6.74
CA GLY A 69 -3.07 -1.94 6.94
C GLY A 69 -4.26 -2.77 6.48
N ASP A 70 -5.45 -2.20 6.67
CA ASP A 70 -6.76 -2.79 6.40
C ASP A 70 -7.29 -2.51 4.98
N THR A 71 -6.53 -1.74 4.19
CA THR A 71 -6.88 -1.38 2.81
C THR A 71 -5.70 -1.64 1.88
N ILE A 72 -5.96 -2.33 0.78
CA ILE A 72 -4.95 -2.66 -0.23
C ILE A 72 -5.39 -2.11 -1.58
N PHE A 73 -4.70 -1.09 -2.07
CA PHE A 73 -4.94 -0.52 -3.40
C PHE A 73 -4.25 -1.35 -4.47
N VAL A 74 -4.94 -1.54 -5.61
CA VAL A 74 -4.44 -2.31 -6.74
C VAL A 74 -4.33 -1.43 -7.98
N PHE A 75 -3.19 -1.53 -8.65
CA PHE A 75 -2.84 -0.75 -9.83
C PHE A 75 -2.45 -1.66 -10.99
N ASP A 76 -2.89 -1.32 -12.20
CA ASP A 76 -2.41 -2.01 -13.41
C ASP A 76 -0.97 -1.58 -13.75
N THR A 77 -0.69 -0.29 -13.59
CA THR A 77 0.60 0.35 -13.85
C THR A 77 0.98 1.30 -12.73
N ILE A 78 2.27 1.52 -12.53
CA ILE A 78 2.82 2.51 -11.58
C ILE A 78 3.62 3.58 -12.34
N GLU A 79 3.77 4.76 -11.73
CA GLU A 79 4.44 5.90 -12.35
C GLU A 79 5.96 5.74 -12.35
N LEU A 80 6.60 6.28 -13.39
CA LEU A 80 8.05 6.40 -13.46
C LEU A 80 8.54 7.62 -12.64
N PRO A 81 9.77 7.59 -12.10
CA PRO A 81 10.74 6.50 -12.15
C PRO A 81 10.40 5.35 -11.18
N ILE A 82 10.63 4.11 -11.62
CA ILE A 82 10.45 2.90 -10.80
C ILE A 82 11.81 2.46 -10.26
N LEU A 83 11.90 2.29 -8.95
CA LEU A 83 13.01 1.63 -8.28
C LEU A 83 12.71 0.15 -8.09
N ILE A 84 13.67 -0.72 -8.40
CA ILE A 84 13.58 -2.15 -8.10
C ILE A 84 14.19 -2.36 -6.71
N LEU A 85 13.35 -2.70 -5.73
CA LEU A 85 13.77 -2.86 -4.33
C LEU A 85 14.09 -4.33 -4.01
N SER A 86 13.34 -5.26 -4.59
CA SER A 86 13.59 -6.70 -4.54
C SER A 86 12.99 -7.39 -5.78
N SER A 87 12.99 -8.73 -5.84
CA SER A 87 12.37 -9.48 -6.95
C SER A 87 10.90 -9.09 -7.17
N HIS A 88 10.14 -8.89 -6.09
CA HIS A 88 8.70 -8.62 -6.13
C HIS A 88 8.32 -7.24 -5.61
N GLU A 89 9.29 -6.38 -5.30
CA GLU A 89 9.02 -5.07 -4.71
C GLU A 89 9.51 -3.95 -5.61
N ARG A 90 8.63 -2.97 -5.82
CA ARG A 90 8.87 -1.76 -6.59
C ARG A 90 8.69 -0.54 -5.70
N GLY A 91 9.52 0.45 -5.92
CA GLY A 91 9.46 1.74 -5.26
C GLY A 91 9.13 2.85 -6.25
N VAL A 92 8.24 3.76 -5.88
CA VAL A 92 7.96 4.99 -6.63
C VAL A 92 8.10 6.20 -5.73
N SER A 93 8.40 7.38 -6.28
CA SER A 93 8.55 8.60 -5.46
C SER A 93 7.24 9.07 -4.82
N HIS A 94 6.13 8.79 -5.50
CA HIS A 94 4.79 9.10 -5.06
C HIS A 94 3.80 8.12 -5.70
N LEU A 95 2.64 7.99 -5.07
CA LEU A 95 1.58 7.11 -5.57
C LEU A 95 0.24 7.86 -5.55
N ASP A 96 -0.34 8.07 -6.73
CA ASP A 96 -1.68 8.67 -6.89
C ASP A 96 -2.77 7.61 -6.70
N LEU A 97 -3.50 7.67 -5.58
CA LEU A 97 -4.54 6.71 -5.25
C LEU A 97 -5.74 6.74 -6.21
N ARG A 98 -5.92 7.84 -6.95
CA ARG A 98 -6.99 7.96 -7.95
C ARG A 98 -6.75 7.06 -9.16
N LYS A 99 -5.50 6.62 -9.38
CA LYS A 99 -5.13 5.67 -10.44
C LYS A 99 -5.33 4.22 -10.04
N ALA A 100 -5.78 3.94 -8.81
CA ALA A 100 -6.12 2.59 -8.40
C ALA A 100 -7.29 2.07 -9.24
N ARG A 101 -7.19 0.82 -9.69
CA ARG A 101 -8.25 0.14 -10.44
C ARG A 101 -9.39 -0.30 -9.51
N TYR A 102 -9.01 -0.77 -8.32
CA TYR A 102 -9.90 -1.17 -7.24
C TYR A 102 -9.07 -1.28 -5.95
N CYS A 103 -9.73 -1.51 -4.82
CA CYS A 103 -9.05 -1.89 -3.59
C CYS A 103 -9.69 -3.13 -2.94
N TYR A 104 -8.90 -3.79 -2.09
CA TYR A 104 -9.39 -4.74 -1.11
C TYR A 104 -9.50 -4.06 0.26
N ILE A 105 -10.48 -4.48 1.05
CA ILE A 105 -10.67 -4.03 2.43
C ILE A 105 -10.85 -5.23 3.36
N THR A 106 -10.53 -5.05 4.64
CA THR A 106 -10.72 -6.07 5.68
C THR A 106 -11.77 -5.69 6.72
N SER A 107 -12.26 -4.45 6.70
CA SER A 107 -13.27 -3.97 7.66
C SER A 107 -14.29 -3.05 7.00
N VAL A 108 -15.49 -3.00 7.58
CA VAL A 108 -16.56 -2.08 7.15
C VAL A 108 -16.14 -0.62 7.36
N ASP A 109 -15.41 -0.33 8.42
CA ASP A 109 -14.92 1.02 8.71
C ASP A 109 -13.90 1.49 7.66
N ALA A 110 -13.01 0.61 7.22
CA ALA A 110 -12.12 0.89 6.10
C ALA A 110 -12.90 1.22 4.82
N ALA A 111 -13.98 0.47 4.56
CA ALA A 111 -14.87 0.74 3.42
C ALA A 111 -15.44 2.16 3.48
N ARG A 112 -15.90 2.61 4.65
CA ARG A 112 -16.46 3.96 4.86
C ARG A 112 -15.40 5.03 4.58
N HIS A 113 -14.19 4.86 5.10
CA HIS A 113 -13.08 5.76 4.83
C HIS A 113 -12.74 5.83 3.34
N VAL A 114 -12.61 4.69 2.65
CA VAL A 114 -12.35 4.67 1.21
C VAL A 114 -13.46 5.39 0.45
N ARG A 115 -14.73 5.14 0.76
CA ARG A 115 -15.87 5.77 0.07
C ARG A 115 -15.91 7.29 0.27
N ALA A 116 -15.46 7.81 1.40
CA ALA A 116 -15.42 9.24 1.65
C ALA A 116 -14.45 9.99 0.71
N TRP A 117 -13.34 9.35 0.32
CA TRP A 117 -12.28 9.97 -0.49
C TRP A 117 -12.27 9.52 -1.95
N LEU A 118 -12.71 8.28 -2.21
CA LEU A 118 -12.70 7.61 -3.51
C LEU A 118 -14.07 6.96 -3.75
N PRO A 119 -15.15 7.76 -3.93
CA PRO A 119 -16.52 7.26 -3.92
C PRO A 119 -16.78 6.23 -5.03
N ASN A 120 -16.11 6.37 -6.18
CA ASN A 120 -16.32 5.53 -7.36
C ASN A 120 -15.33 4.36 -7.48
N LEU A 121 -14.37 4.22 -6.56
CA LEU A 121 -13.41 3.12 -6.63
C LEU A 121 -14.12 1.79 -6.31
N PRO A 122 -13.99 0.74 -7.14
CA PRO A 122 -14.52 -0.57 -6.80
C PRO A 122 -13.84 -1.13 -5.55
N ILE A 123 -14.65 -1.61 -4.61
CA ILE A 123 -14.18 -2.24 -3.37
C ILE A 123 -14.45 -3.73 -3.46
N LYS A 124 -13.44 -4.54 -3.17
CA LYS A 124 -13.54 -6.00 -3.10
C LYS A 124 -13.34 -6.46 -1.66
N ILE A 125 -14.13 -7.43 -1.24
CA ILE A 125 -13.92 -8.14 0.02
C ILE A 125 -13.16 -9.41 -0.33
N ASP A 126 -12.00 -9.63 0.29
CA ASP A 126 -11.26 -10.89 0.13
C ASP A 126 -11.42 -11.75 1.40
N LEU A 127 -12.04 -12.92 1.23
CA LEU A 127 -12.26 -13.89 2.30
C LEU A 127 -10.94 -14.42 2.90
N LEU A 128 -9.82 -14.31 2.18
CA LEU A 128 -8.49 -14.62 2.72
C LEU A 128 -8.03 -13.60 3.78
N LEU A 129 -8.54 -12.37 3.72
CA LEU A 129 -8.27 -11.34 4.71
C LEU A 129 -9.18 -11.49 5.95
N GLU A 130 -10.39 -12.03 5.79
CA GLU A 130 -11.31 -12.30 6.92
C GLU A 130 -10.72 -13.32 7.89
N ARG A 131 -10.09 -14.40 7.39
CA ARG A 131 -9.48 -15.44 8.24
C ARG A 131 -8.37 -14.91 9.16
N ASN A 132 -7.57 -13.95 8.69
CA ASN A 132 -6.50 -13.34 9.49
C ASN A 132 -6.99 -12.31 10.53
N THR A 133 -8.23 -11.83 10.38
CA THR A 133 -8.82 -10.86 11.31
C THR A 133 -9.48 -11.59 12.50
N ILE A 134 -10.11 -12.74 12.24
CA ILE A 134 -10.77 -13.54 13.27
C ILE A 134 -9.76 -14.20 14.21
N GLU A 135 -8.60 -14.64 13.71
CA GLU A 135 -7.55 -15.28 14.55
C GLU A 135 -6.83 -14.32 15.52
N LYS A 136 -7.12 -13.01 15.48
CA LYS A 136 -6.51 -12.00 16.37
C LYS A 136 -7.47 -11.43 17.42
N THR A 137 -8.63 -12.04 17.63
CA THR A 137 -9.60 -11.66 18.69
C THR A 137 -9.61 -12.70 19.79
#